data_AF-A0A8T5GZF3-F1
#
_entry.id   AF-A0A8T5GZF3-F1
#
_cell.length_a   1.000
_cell.length_b   1.000
_cell.length_c   1.000
_cell.angle_alpha   90.00
_cell.angle_beta   90.00
_cell.angle_gamma   90.00
#
_symmetry.space_group_name_H-M   'P 1'
#
loop_
_entity.id
_entity.type
_entity.pdbx_description
1 polymer ?
#
loop_
_entity_poly.entity_id
_entity_poly.type
_entity_poly.pdbx_seq_one_letter_code
_entity_poly.pdbx_strand_id
1 'polypeptide(L)' 'PTLMPPEIVWNYSNAELYSGKLSGAERGRNNNTYIAEGDYGVWEVTQNGDVAWKYNHGATWRAYIHYLDEPGVQSILDNQ' A
#
# COMPACT_ATOMS: atom_id res chain seq x y z
N PRO A 1 -18.17 18.43 -24.16
CA PRO A 1 -17.06 18.41 -23.18
C PRO A 1 -15.87 17.61 -23.73
N THR A 2 -14.74 18.28 -23.98
CA THR A 2 -13.47 17.61 -24.31
C THR A 2 -12.98 16.85 -23.08
N LEU A 3 -12.90 15.53 -23.17
CA LEU A 3 -12.32 14.68 -22.12
C LEU A 3 -10.82 14.96 -22.05
N MET A 4 -10.35 15.60 -20.99
CA MET A 4 -8.92 15.69 -20.70
C MET A 4 -8.46 14.39 -20.03
N PRO A 5 -7.25 13.89 -20.33
CA PRO A 5 -6.69 12.75 -19.62
C PRO A 5 -6.47 13.10 -18.14
N PRO A 6 -6.51 12.09 -17.24
CA PRO A 6 -6.18 12.31 -15.84
C PRO A 6 -4.72 12.75 -15.68
N GLU A 7 -4.47 13.65 -14.72
CA GLU A 7 -3.13 14.07 -14.34
C GLU A 7 -2.47 12.99 -13.47
N ILE A 8 -1.20 12.67 -13.76
CA ILE A 8 -0.40 11.78 -12.93
C ILE A 8 0.17 12.61 -11.77
N VAL A 9 -0.44 12.51 -10.59
CA VAL A 9 -0.02 13.25 -9.39
C VAL A 9 1.09 12.55 -8.59
N TRP A 10 1.34 11.27 -8.85
CA TRP A 10 2.40 10.49 -8.21
C TRP A 10 2.76 9.25 -9.04
N ASN A 11 4.04 8.91 -9.05
CA ASN A 11 4.54 7.67 -9.63
C ASN A 11 5.73 7.18 -8.79
N TYR A 12 5.98 5.87 -8.81
CA TYR A 12 7.10 5.26 -8.12
C TYR A 12 7.58 4.05 -8.89
N SER A 13 8.89 3.84 -8.89
CA SER A 13 9.55 2.66 -9.43
C SER A 13 10.80 2.37 -8.60
N ASN A 14 11.11 1.09 -8.45
CA ASN A 14 12.32 0.64 -7.76
C ASN A 14 12.77 -0.67 -8.43
N ALA A 15 14.08 -0.82 -8.64
CA ALA A 15 14.64 -2.01 -9.28
C ALA A 15 14.47 -3.29 -8.44
N GLU A 16 14.26 -3.14 -7.12
CA GLU A 16 14.02 -4.24 -6.19
C GLU A 16 12.54 -4.57 -6.01
N LEU A 17 11.62 -3.81 -6.63
CA LEU A 17 10.18 -4.01 -6.50
C LEU A 17 9.63 -4.69 -7.76
N TYR A 18 9.43 -6.01 -7.71
CA TYR A 18 8.92 -6.76 -8.85
C TYR A 18 8.15 -8.01 -8.40
N SER A 19 6.92 -8.16 -8.91
CA SER A 19 6.21 -9.43 -8.85
C SER A 19 5.44 -9.69 -10.15
N GLY A 20 5.60 -10.89 -10.72
CA GLY A 20 5.05 -11.21 -12.03
C GLY A 20 3.55 -11.46 -12.08
N LYS A 21 2.85 -11.53 -10.95
CA LYS A 21 1.41 -11.87 -10.90
C LYS A 21 0.61 -11.08 -9.88
N LEU A 22 1.10 -11.00 -8.64
CA LEU A 22 0.32 -10.50 -7.51
C LEU A 22 0.86 -9.14 -7.09
N SER A 23 -0.02 -8.17 -6.89
CA SER A 23 0.36 -6.83 -6.44
C SER A 23 -0.84 -6.05 -5.93
N GLY A 24 -0.55 -4.93 -5.27
CA GLY A 24 -1.54 -3.92 -4.90
C GLY A 24 -0.85 -2.65 -4.43
N ALA A 25 -1.57 -1.54 -4.41
CA ALA A 25 -1.11 -0.30 -3.81
C ALA A 25 -2.29 0.46 -3.21
N GLU A 26 -2.12 0.96 -2.00
CA GLU A 26 -3.12 1.77 -1.30
C GLU A 26 -2.45 2.99 -0.66
N ARG A 27 -3.09 4.15 -0.75
CA ARG A 27 -2.60 5.39 -0.15
C ARG A 27 -3.13 5.50 1.28
N GLY A 28 -2.22 5.61 2.26
CA GLY A 28 -2.58 5.77 3.65
C GLY A 28 -2.94 7.21 4.04
N ARG A 29 -3.53 7.39 5.24
CA ARG A 29 -3.89 8.69 5.83
C ARG A 29 -2.67 9.58 6.09
N ASN A 30 -1.47 9.00 6.22
CA ASN A 30 -0.20 9.72 6.32
C ASN A 30 0.38 10.18 4.96
N ASN A 31 -0.36 9.94 3.87
CA ASN A 31 0.03 10.20 2.50
C ASN A 31 1.19 9.33 1.94
N ASN A 32 1.62 8.30 2.67
CA ASN A 32 2.52 7.28 2.16
C ASN A 32 1.74 6.20 1.38
N THR A 33 2.40 5.58 0.40
CA THR A 33 1.81 4.48 -0.37
C THR A 33 2.27 3.15 0.19
N TYR A 34 1.32 2.29 0.53
CA TYR A 34 1.57 0.91 0.92
C TYR A 34 1.43 0.02 -0.31
N ILE A 35 2.50 -0.67 -0.68
CA ILE A 35 2.57 -1.50 -1.88
C ILE A 35 2.68 -2.96 -1.46
N ALA A 36 1.76 -3.80 -1.93
CA ALA A 36 1.89 -5.26 -1.82
C ALA A 36 2.74 -5.77 -3.00
N GLU A 37 3.89 -6.36 -2.68
CA GLU A 37 4.75 -7.08 -3.60
C GLU A 37 4.48 -8.58 -3.46
N GLY A 38 4.03 -9.19 -4.55
CA GLY A 38 3.41 -10.51 -4.53
C GLY A 38 4.26 -11.66 -3.99
N ASP A 39 5.57 -11.59 -4.11
CA ASP A 39 6.55 -12.62 -3.72
C ASP A 39 7.43 -12.19 -2.53
N TYR A 40 7.17 -11.01 -1.95
CA TYR A 40 7.91 -10.49 -0.81
C TYR A 40 7.03 -10.15 0.39
N GLY A 41 5.98 -9.34 0.20
CA GLY A 41 5.24 -8.76 1.33
C GLY A 41 4.75 -7.34 1.06
N VAL A 42 4.98 -6.43 2.02
CA VAL A 42 4.47 -5.05 1.96
C VAL A 42 5.60 -4.04 2.11
N TRP A 43 5.52 -2.97 1.33
CA TRP A 43 6.40 -1.81 1.37
C TRP A 43 5.59 -0.58 1.77
N GLU A 44 6.14 0.29 2.59
CA GLU A 44 5.64 1.65 2.79
C GLU A 44 6.62 2.63 2.14
N VAL A 45 6.12 3.41 1.18
CA VAL A 45 6.90 4.38 0.40
C VAL A 45 6.37 5.78 0.66
N THR A 46 7.27 6.71 1.00
CA THR A 46 6.91 8.11 1.23
C THR A 46 6.46 8.79 -0.06
N GLN A 47 5.81 9.94 0.06
CA GLN A 47 5.44 10.75 -1.11
C GLN A 47 6.66 11.16 -1.96
N ASN A 48 7.85 11.25 -1.36
CA ASN A 48 9.09 11.59 -2.04
C ASN A 48 9.78 10.39 -2.71
N GLY A 49 9.27 9.17 -2.49
CA GLY A 49 9.83 7.94 -3.06
C GLY A 49 10.82 7.21 -2.15
N ASP A 50 10.97 7.62 -0.89
CA ASP A 50 11.82 6.91 0.08
C ASP A 50 11.09 5.68 0.63
N VAL A 51 11.80 4.57 0.85
CA VAL A 51 11.24 3.40 1.54
C VAL A 51 11.26 3.67 3.04
N ALA A 52 10.10 3.94 3.63
CA ALA A 52 9.95 4.19 5.06
C ALA A 52 9.99 2.88 5.87
N TRP A 53 9.41 1.81 5.32
CA TRP A 53 9.30 0.52 6.00
C TRP A 53 9.07 -0.63 5.01
N LYS A 54 9.43 -1.85 5.41
CA LYS A 54 9.16 -3.10 4.69
C LYS A 54 8.83 -4.22 5.65
N TYR A 55 7.93 -5.11 5.23
CA TYR A 55 7.62 -6.35 5.93
C TYR A 55 7.58 -7.51 4.97
N ASN A 56 8.43 -8.51 5.24
CA ASN A 56 8.47 -9.74 4.47
C ASN A 56 7.48 -10.75 5.07
N HIS A 57 6.42 -11.01 4.31
CA HIS A 57 5.42 -12.04 4.60
C HIS A 57 5.49 -13.21 3.58
N GLY A 58 6.32 -13.08 2.55
CA GLY A 58 6.33 -13.96 1.39
C GLY A 58 5.14 -13.70 0.48
N ALA A 59 4.53 -14.78 -0.01
CA ALA A 59 3.46 -14.73 -1.00
C ALA A 59 2.26 -13.89 -0.52
N THR A 60 2.07 -12.71 -1.12
CA THR A 60 1.08 -11.72 -0.69
C THR A 60 0.13 -11.41 -1.83
N TRP A 61 -1.16 -11.76 -1.68
CA TRP A 61 -2.11 -11.56 -2.78
C TRP A 61 -2.57 -10.10 -2.88
N ARG A 62 -2.93 -9.52 -1.73
CA ARG A 62 -3.26 -8.11 -1.53
C ARG A 62 -2.95 -7.71 -0.08
N ALA A 63 -2.75 -6.42 0.13
CA ALA A 63 -2.74 -5.81 1.45
C ALA A 63 -3.78 -4.68 1.47
N TYR A 64 -4.42 -4.50 2.61
CA TYR A 64 -5.38 -3.42 2.86
C TYR A 64 -5.03 -2.73 4.16
N ILE A 65 -5.17 -1.41 4.18
CA ILE A 65 -4.86 -0.62 5.37
C ILE A 65 -6.09 -0.58 6.27
N HIS A 66 -5.90 -0.96 7.52
CA HIS A 66 -6.90 -0.78 8.58
C HIS A 66 -6.30 0.08 9.69
N TYR A 67 -7.10 1.01 10.21
CA TYR A 67 -6.68 1.88 11.29
C TYR A 67 -7.33 1.44 12.59
N LEU A 68 -6.61 1.61 13.70
CA LEU A 68 -7.10 1.21 15.01
C LEU A 68 -8.42 1.90 15.36
N ASP A 69 -8.66 3.12 14.88
CA ASP A 69 -9.87 3.89 15.15
C ASP A 69 -11.10 3.50 14.32
N GLU A 70 -10.99 2.52 13.41
CA GLU A 70 -12.11 2.07 12.61
C GLU A 70 -13.11 1.27 13.46
N PRO A 71 -14.44 1.48 13.31
CA PRO A 71 -15.44 0.79 14.13
C PRO A 71 -15.32 -0.73 14.13
N GLY A 72 -14.96 -1.33 12.98
CA GLY A 72 -14.77 -2.77 12.86
C GLY A 72 -13.49 -3.29 13.52
N VAL A 73 -12.46 -2.45 13.68
CA VAL A 73 -11.23 -2.81 14.40
C VAL A 73 -11.45 -2.64 15.90
N GLN A 74 -12.04 -1.52 16.33
CA GLN A 74 -12.40 -1.27 17.73
C GLN A 74 -13.29 -2.38 18.29
N SER A 75 -14.29 -2.84 17.54
CA SER A 75 -15.16 -3.92 18.00
C SER A 75 -14.43 -5.26 18.20
N ILE A 76 -13.29 -5.49 17.52
CA ILE A 76 -12.47 -6.68 17.77
C ILE A 76 -11.69 -6.51 19.06
N LEU A 77 -11.12 -5.33 19.31
CA LEU A 77 -10.31 -5.02 20.49
C LEU A 77 -11.13 -5.01 21.79
N ASP A 78 -12.35 -4.50 21.75
CA ASP A 78 -13.26 -4.46 22.91
C ASP A 78 -13.74 -5.86 23.35
N ASN A 79 -13.61 -6.86 22.48
CA ASN A 79 -14.04 -8.25 22.71
C ASN A 79 -12.87 -9.21 23.05
N GLN A 80 -11.66 -8.70 23.25
CA GLN A 80 -10.48 -9.45 23.71
C GLN A 80 -10.23 -9.20 25.20
#